data_AF-A0A2G5TPA9-F1
#
_entry.id   AF-A0A2G5TPA9-F1
#
_cell.length_a   1.000
_cell.length_b   1.000
_cell.length_c   1.000
_cell.angle_alpha   90.00
_cell.angle_beta   90.00
_cell.angle_gamma   90.00
#
_symmetry.space_group_name_H-M   'P 1'
#
loop_
_entity.id
_entity.type
_entity.pdbx_description
1 polymer ?
#
loop_
_entity_poly.entity_id
_entity_poly.type
_entity_poly.pdbx_seq_one_letter_code
_entity_poly.pdbx_strand_id
1 'polypeptide(L)'
;MNCFFDIFRCNSKKRFVIISPSPINLIDLPELVLETILENLDFHSILILRRVCRSLRDFIDDIKPPSHLTTILIHVQSKLVSVELHFPSGPKSFNGYQTLYIDFHKTKNGCRLEYYKGMRYKVNRVKKFLENEDFVKTAMNDLKVLMNHQKTVLETFRLDIDYYNNTANDFDRNMEPIAQEVLGGFKEILEPRRSPIQLKNFQMTIVRQDQVAQILPFVDSKVLQKIGIRGKKEHPMDSFRIDELEK
;
A
#
# COMPACT_ATOMS: atom_id res chain seq x y z
N MET A 1 -10.72 12.74 0.72
CA MET A 1 -11.45 11.76 -0.10
C MET A 1 -10.46 10.63 -0.38
N ASN A 2 -10.64 9.41 0.16
CA ASN A 2 -9.63 8.34 -0.02
C ASN A 2 -9.72 7.76 -1.43
N CYS A 3 -8.77 8.11 -2.29
CA CYS A 3 -8.73 7.69 -3.69
C CYS A 3 -8.43 6.19 -3.86
N PHE A 4 -7.83 5.56 -2.83
CA PHE A 4 -7.61 4.12 -2.74
C PHE A 4 -8.80 3.31 -3.21
N PHE A 5 -10.00 3.69 -2.77
CA PHE A 5 -11.20 2.91 -3.04
C PHE A 5 -11.66 2.95 -4.50
N ASP A 6 -11.30 3.98 -5.27
CA ASP A 6 -11.64 4.11 -6.69
C ASP A 6 -10.84 3.20 -7.61
N ILE A 7 -9.72 2.66 -7.11
CA ILE A 7 -8.97 1.57 -7.75
C ILE A 7 -9.85 0.29 -7.82
N PHE A 8 -10.81 0.15 -6.92
CA PHE A 8 -11.59 -1.08 -6.73
C PHE A 8 -13.04 -0.95 -7.19
N ARG A 9 -13.31 -0.11 -8.20
CA ARG A 9 -14.65 0.03 -8.75
C ARG A 9 -15.12 -1.26 -9.43
N CYS A 10 -16.18 -1.87 -8.90
CA CYS A 10 -16.90 -2.95 -9.57
C CYS A 10 -17.85 -2.35 -10.61
N ASN A 11 -17.61 -2.57 -11.91
CA ASN A 11 -18.58 -2.26 -12.97
C ASN A 11 -19.59 -3.42 -13.07
N SER A 12 -20.56 -3.49 -12.16
CA SER A 12 -21.72 -4.36 -12.35
C SER A 12 -22.87 -3.56 -12.94
N LYS A 13 -23.07 -3.68 -14.26
CA LYS A 13 -24.37 -3.42 -14.89
C LYS A 13 -25.06 -4.77 -15.07
N LYS A 14 -26.02 -5.08 -14.19
CA LYS A 14 -27.27 -5.82 -14.47
C LYS A 14 -28.03 -5.99 -13.16
N ARG A 15 -29.15 -5.27 -13.02
CA ARG A 15 -30.20 -5.61 -12.06
C ARG A 15 -31.06 -6.67 -12.72
N PHE A 16 -31.05 -7.90 -12.20
CA PHE A 16 -32.15 -8.82 -12.40
C PHE A 16 -33.07 -8.68 -11.18
N VAL A 17 -34.31 -8.28 -11.42
CA VAL A 17 -35.36 -8.30 -10.41
C VAL A 17 -35.94 -9.71 -10.42
N ILE A 18 -35.65 -10.49 -9.38
CA ILE A 18 -36.35 -11.74 -9.10
C ILE A 18 -37.28 -11.43 -7.92
N ILE A 19 -38.58 -11.54 -8.14
CA ILE A 19 -39.60 -11.38 -7.09
C ILE A 19 -39.67 -12.72 -6.34
N SER A 20 -39.12 -12.75 -5.12
CA SER A 20 -39.24 -13.82 -4.12
C SER A 20 -39.06 -13.19 -2.72
N PRO A 21 -39.37 -13.89 -1.60
CA PRO A 21 -39.64 -13.25 -0.29
C PRO A 21 -38.48 -12.38 0.17
N SER A 22 -38.78 -11.32 0.94
CA SER A 22 -37.86 -10.25 1.34
C SER A 22 -36.39 -10.72 1.39
N PRO A 23 -35.54 -10.28 0.46
CA PRO A 23 -34.19 -10.77 0.38
C PRO A 23 -33.47 -10.45 1.69
N ILE A 24 -32.94 -11.47 2.35
CA ILE A 24 -32.08 -11.30 3.53
C ILE A 24 -30.91 -10.42 3.08
N ASN A 25 -30.76 -9.24 3.68
CA ASN A 25 -29.61 -8.40 3.37
C ASN A 25 -28.39 -8.93 4.12
N LEU A 26 -27.23 -8.75 3.52
CA LEU A 26 -25.95 -9.13 4.12
C LEU A 26 -25.79 -8.56 5.54
N ILE A 27 -26.20 -7.30 5.74
CA ILE A 27 -26.07 -6.62 7.04
C ILE A 27 -27.04 -7.12 8.12
N ASP A 28 -28.09 -7.85 7.73
CA ASP A 28 -29.05 -8.42 8.67
C ASP A 28 -28.56 -9.79 9.21
N LEU A 29 -27.42 -10.29 8.71
CA LEU A 29 -26.79 -11.50 9.21
C LEU A 29 -26.08 -11.24 10.55
N PRO A 30 -25.98 -12.26 11.44
CA PRO A 30 -25.22 -12.14 12.67
C PRO A 30 -23.76 -11.72 12.43
N GLU A 31 -23.20 -10.93 13.34
CA GLU A 31 -21.81 -10.42 13.24
C GLU A 31 -20.80 -11.55 13.01
N LEU A 32 -20.93 -12.68 13.72
CA LEU A 32 -20.06 -13.86 13.55
C LEU A 32 -20.05 -14.39 12.10
N VAL A 33 -21.21 -14.36 11.43
CA VAL A 33 -21.33 -14.79 10.03
C VAL A 33 -20.64 -13.79 9.11
N LEU A 34 -20.82 -12.48 9.35
CA LEU A 34 -20.16 -11.43 8.60
C LEU A 34 -18.63 -11.47 8.76
N GLU A 35 -18.13 -11.69 9.98
CA GLU A 35 -16.70 -11.89 10.24
C GLU A 35 -16.17 -13.09 9.45
N THR A 36 -16.86 -14.23 9.54
CA THR A 36 -16.48 -15.45 8.80
C THR A 36 -16.43 -15.20 7.30
N ILE A 37 -17.39 -14.44 6.74
CA ILE A 37 -17.39 -14.06 5.34
C ILE A 37 -16.14 -13.22 5.03
N LEU A 38 -15.88 -12.16 5.79
CA LEU A 38 -14.75 -11.26 5.58
C LEU A 38 -13.39 -11.98 5.72
N GLU A 39 -13.28 -12.92 6.66
CA GLU A 39 -12.11 -13.77 6.83
C GLU A 39 -11.85 -14.70 5.65
N ASN A 40 -12.88 -15.05 4.87
CA ASN A 40 -12.76 -15.91 3.70
C ASN A 40 -12.53 -15.13 2.41
N LEU A 41 -12.85 -13.83 2.38
CA LEU A 41 -12.63 -12.97 1.23
C LEU A 41 -11.15 -12.61 1.00
N ASP A 42 -10.85 -12.25 -0.24
CA ASP A 42 -9.62 -11.55 -0.57
C ASP A 42 -9.74 -10.07 -0.21
N PHE A 43 -8.59 -9.41 -0.09
CA PHE A 43 -8.56 -8.01 0.30
C PHE A 43 -9.22 -7.10 -0.74
N HIS A 44 -9.20 -7.48 -2.03
CA HIS A 44 -9.93 -6.74 -3.06
C HIS A 44 -11.45 -6.71 -2.78
N SER A 45 -12.04 -7.86 -2.47
CA SER A 45 -13.47 -7.97 -2.18
C SER A 45 -13.85 -7.26 -0.89
N ILE A 46 -13.00 -7.32 0.15
CA ILE A 46 -13.18 -6.55 1.39
C ILE A 46 -13.27 -5.05 1.07
N LEU A 47 -12.35 -4.53 0.26
CA LEU A 47 -12.33 -3.11 -0.11
C LEU A 47 -13.56 -2.72 -0.95
N ILE A 48 -14.10 -3.62 -1.77
CA ILE A 48 -15.36 -3.42 -2.48
C ILE A 48 -16.53 -3.35 -1.49
N LEU A 49 -16.64 -4.32 -0.57
CA LEU A 49 -17.73 -4.38 0.42
C LEU A 49 -17.77 -3.13 1.29
N ARG A 50 -16.61 -2.63 1.72
CA ARG A 50 -16.47 -1.38 2.48
C ARG A 50 -17.05 -0.16 1.77
N ARG A 51 -17.25 -0.22 0.44
CA ARG A 51 -17.88 0.87 -0.34
C ARG A 51 -19.39 0.75 -0.49
N VAL A 52 -19.96 -0.44 -0.28
CA VAL A 52 -21.36 -0.72 -0.66
C VAL A 52 -22.34 0.12 0.16
N CYS A 53 -22.21 0.13 1.49
CA CYS A 53 -23.04 0.95 2.37
C CYS A 53 -22.26 1.42 3.61
N ARG A 54 -22.86 2.34 4.39
CA ARG A 54 -22.24 2.89 5.62
C ARG A 54 -22.07 1.80 6.68
N SER A 55 -23.10 1.00 6.95
CA SER A 55 -23.03 -0.06 7.97
C SER A 55 -21.92 -1.08 7.71
N LEU A 56 -21.75 -1.53 6.45
CA LEU A 56 -20.65 -2.42 6.09
C LEU A 56 -19.28 -1.74 6.21
N ARG A 57 -19.21 -0.44 5.91
CA ARG A 57 -17.98 0.33 6.09
C ARG A 57 -17.56 0.39 7.54
N ASP A 58 -18.50 0.78 8.40
CA ASP A 58 -18.26 0.95 9.83
C ASP A 58 -17.87 -0.41 10.45
N PHE A 59 -18.60 -1.48 10.12
CA PHE A 59 -18.26 -2.84 10.54
C PHE A 59 -16.87 -3.30 10.09
N ILE A 60 -16.52 -3.12 8.81
CA ILE A 60 -15.19 -3.48 8.28
C ILE A 60 -14.07 -2.63 8.92
N ASP A 61 -14.34 -1.35 9.18
CA ASP A 61 -13.39 -0.44 9.84
C ASP A 61 -13.18 -0.77 11.32
N ASP A 62 -14.18 -1.38 11.97
CA ASP A 62 -14.09 -1.84 13.36
C ASP A 62 -13.36 -3.18 13.45
N ILE A 63 -13.80 -4.19 12.70
CA ILE A 63 -13.22 -5.54 12.76
C ILE A 63 -11.83 -5.61 12.10
N LYS A 64 -11.57 -4.76 11.10
CA LYS A 64 -10.30 -4.65 10.35
C LYS A 64 -9.80 -6.02 9.88
N PRO A 65 -10.47 -6.66 8.91
CA PRO A 65 -10.07 -7.96 8.41
C PRO A 65 -8.66 -7.88 7.80
N PRO A 66 -7.87 -8.95 7.86
CA PRO A 66 -6.48 -8.95 7.41
C PRO A 66 -6.38 -8.73 5.90
N SER A 67 -5.44 -7.89 5.47
CA SER A 67 -5.14 -7.66 4.05
C SER A 67 -4.43 -8.84 3.37
N HIS A 68 -3.85 -9.75 4.15
CA HIS A 68 -2.96 -10.84 3.69
C HIS A 68 -1.77 -10.38 2.84
N LEU A 69 -1.40 -9.09 2.87
CA LEU A 69 -0.18 -8.65 2.18
C LEU A 69 1.02 -9.38 2.77
N THR A 70 1.90 -9.82 1.89
CA THR A 70 3.19 -10.42 2.24
C THR A 70 4.32 -9.41 2.05
N THR A 71 4.22 -8.53 1.06
CA THR A 71 5.28 -7.57 0.75
C THR A 71 4.72 -6.19 0.40
N ILE A 72 5.39 -5.15 0.88
CA ILE A 72 5.18 -3.76 0.48
C ILE A 72 6.53 -3.21 0.00
N LEU A 73 6.62 -2.84 -1.27
CA LEU A 73 7.77 -2.14 -1.84
C LEU A 73 7.33 -0.75 -2.28
N ILE A 74 8.08 0.27 -1.87
CA ILE A 74 7.76 1.66 -2.17
C ILE A 74 9.00 2.32 -2.73
N HIS A 75 8.86 2.87 -3.93
CA HIS A 75 9.91 3.62 -4.61
C HIS A 75 9.50 5.09 -4.71
N VAL A 76 10.35 5.98 -4.21
CA VAL A 76 10.10 7.42 -4.14
C VAL A 76 11.12 8.15 -5.01
N GLN A 77 10.60 8.92 -5.95
CA GLN A 77 11.33 9.84 -6.82
C GLN A 77 10.71 11.24 -6.72
N SER A 78 11.42 12.28 -7.13
CA SER A 78 10.98 13.69 -7.02
C SER A 78 9.56 13.99 -7.55
N LYS A 79 9.06 13.20 -8.51
CA LYS A 79 7.74 13.37 -9.14
C LYS A 79 6.90 12.07 -9.16
N LEU A 80 7.30 11.04 -8.41
CA LEU A 80 6.63 9.74 -8.41
C LEU A 80 6.75 9.06 -7.04
N VAL A 81 5.62 8.56 -6.52
CA VAL A 81 5.62 7.49 -5.52
C VAL A 81 5.05 6.24 -6.18
N SER A 82 5.84 5.19 -6.29
CA SER A 82 5.40 3.89 -6.79
C SER A 82 5.26 2.91 -5.63
N VAL A 83 4.14 2.18 -5.59
CA VAL A 83 3.82 1.20 -4.56
C VAL A 83 3.54 -0.13 -5.23
N GLU A 84 4.31 -1.15 -4.85
CA GLU A 84 4.12 -2.53 -5.26
C GLU A 84 3.73 -3.38 -4.05
N LEU A 85 2.58 -4.05 -4.19
CA LEU A 85 1.96 -4.85 -3.13
C LEU A 85 1.92 -6.31 -3.56
N HIS A 86 2.47 -7.21 -2.74
CA HIS A 86 2.40 -8.64 -2.99
C HIS A 86 1.39 -9.32 -2.07
N PHE A 87 0.71 -10.30 -2.66
CA PHE A 87 -0.30 -11.13 -2.03
C PHE A 87 0.06 -12.61 -2.23
N PRO A 88 -0.39 -13.49 -1.33
CA PRO A 88 -0.21 -14.93 -1.49
C PRO A 88 -0.88 -15.44 -2.78
N SER A 89 -0.45 -16.61 -3.24
CA SER A 89 -1.17 -17.37 -4.26
C SER A 89 -2.52 -17.89 -3.72
N GLY A 90 -3.40 -18.28 -4.64
CA GLY A 90 -4.65 -18.95 -4.30
C GLY A 90 -5.76 -17.99 -3.84
N PRO A 91 -6.68 -18.43 -2.96
CA PRO A 91 -7.90 -17.68 -2.61
C PRO A 91 -7.65 -16.31 -1.94
N LYS A 92 -6.44 -16.11 -1.38
CA LYS A 92 -6.03 -14.86 -0.73
C LYS A 92 -5.23 -13.92 -1.64
N SER A 93 -5.08 -14.29 -2.92
CA SER A 93 -4.57 -13.38 -3.95
C SER A 93 -5.50 -12.19 -4.16
N PHE A 94 -4.98 -11.11 -4.73
CA PHE A 94 -5.75 -9.90 -4.99
C PHE A 94 -6.53 -10.01 -6.30
N ASN A 95 -7.78 -10.45 -6.24
CA ASN A 95 -8.64 -10.71 -7.40
C ASN A 95 -7.97 -11.65 -8.41
N GLY A 96 -7.34 -12.71 -7.91
CA GLY A 96 -6.58 -13.67 -8.73
C GLY A 96 -5.15 -13.25 -9.06
N TYR A 97 -4.69 -12.06 -8.65
CA TYR A 97 -3.34 -11.55 -8.92
C TYR A 97 -2.48 -11.52 -7.66
N GLN A 98 -1.21 -11.91 -7.79
CA GLN A 98 -0.27 -11.85 -6.68
C GLN A 98 0.36 -10.48 -6.50
N THR A 99 0.22 -9.58 -7.49
CA THR A 99 0.86 -8.28 -7.45
C THR A 99 -0.06 -7.17 -7.95
N LEU A 100 -0.12 -6.09 -7.17
CA LEU A 100 -0.75 -4.83 -7.52
C LEU A 100 0.32 -3.72 -7.54
N TYR A 101 0.36 -2.99 -8.65
CA TYR A 101 1.23 -1.83 -8.83
C TYR A 101 0.39 -0.56 -8.83
N ILE A 102 0.86 0.47 -8.13
CA ILE A 102 0.19 1.76 -8.01
C ILE A 102 1.22 2.89 -8.09
N ASP A 103 1.12 3.71 -9.12
CA ASP A 103 1.98 4.86 -9.37
C ASP A 103 1.22 6.17 -9.14
N PHE A 104 1.76 7.03 -8.29
CA PHE A 104 1.27 8.37 -8.01
C PHE A 104 2.22 9.38 -8.63
N HIS A 105 1.86 9.92 -9.79
CA HIS A 105 2.69 10.90 -10.49
C HIS A 105 2.29 12.32 -10.14
N LYS A 106 3.29 13.15 -9.81
CA LYS A 106 3.14 14.60 -9.78
C LYS A 106 2.81 15.13 -11.17
N THR A 107 1.84 16.02 -11.25
CA THR A 107 1.52 16.77 -12.46
C THR A 107 1.48 18.27 -12.13
N LYS A 108 1.31 19.11 -13.15
CA LYS A 108 1.22 20.57 -12.95
C LYS A 108 0.04 20.97 -12.05
N ASN A 109 -1.09 20.27 -12.14
CA ASN A 109 -2.35 20.64 -11.49
C ASN A 109 -2.95 19.48 -10.67
N GLY A 110 -2.12 18.61 -10.10
CA GLY A 110 -2.58 17.52 -9.23
C GLY A 110 -1.80 16.22 -9.37
N CYS A 111 -2.48 15.09 -9.16
CA CYS A 111 -1.89 13.76 -9.12
C CYS A 111 -2.47 12.86 -10.23
N ARG A 112 -1.61 12.23 -11.04
CA ARG A 112 -2.01 11.16 -11.96
C ARG A 112 -1.74 9.81 -11.32
N LEU A 113 -2.81 9.10 -11.00
CA LEU A 113 -2.79 7.72 -10.52
C LEU A 113 -2.76 6.77 -11.72
N GLU A 114 -1.83 5.83 -11.72
CA GLU A 114 -1.81 4.70 -12.65
C GLU A 114 -1.70 3.42 -11.85
N TYR A 115 -2.55 2.43 -12.11
CA TYR A 115 -2.45 1.15 -11.42
C TYR A 115 -2.74 -0.02 -12.35
N TYR A 116 -2.16 -1.16 -12.01
CA TYR A 116 -2.38 -2.38 -12.76
C TYR A 116 -2.10 -3.62 -11.89
N LYS A 117 -2.72 -4.72 -12.29
CA LYS A 117 -2.50 -6.04 -11.70
C LYS A 117 -1.58 -6.83 -12.62
N GLY A 118 -0.58 -7.49 -12.06
CA GLY A 118 0.45 -8.17 -12.85
C GLY A 118 0.26 -9.68 -12.94
N MET A 119 0.29 -10.22 -14.17
CA MET A 119 0.93 -11.50 -14.54
C MET A 119 1.54 -11.35 -15.94
N ARG A 120 2.63 -12.10 -16.19
CA ARG A 120 3.73 -11.90 -17.15
C ARG A 120 3.44 -11.42 -18.60
N TYR A 121 2.19 -11.32 -19.09
CA TYR A 121 1.94 -11.12 -20.53
C TYR A 121 0.80 -10.18 -20.95
N LYS A 122 0.04 -9.53 -20.05
CA LYS A 122 -0.87 -8.44 -20.46
C LYS A 122 -1.24 -7.54 -19.29
N VAL A 123 -0.80 -6.27 -19.34
CA VAL A 123 -1.00 -5.32 -18.25
C VAL A 123 -2.02 -4.27 -18.68
N ASN A 124 -3.27 -4.41 -18.23
CA ASN A 124 -4.27 -3.36 -18.38
C ASN A 124 -4.06 -2.30 -17.30
N ARG A 125 -3.38 -1.21 -17.67
CA ARG A 125 -3.19 -0.02 -16.83
C ARG A 125 -4.45 0.81 -16.79
N VAL A 126 -4.96 1.04 -15.59
CA VAL A 126 -6.02 2.02 -15.35
C VAL A 126 -5.36 3.34 -14.95
N LYS A 127 -5.81 4.43 -15.57
CA LYS A 127 -5.31 5.77 -15.29
C LYS A 127 -6.44 6.64 -14.76
N LYS A 128 -6.15 7.42 -13.72
CA LYS A 128 -7.08 8.40 -13.14
C LYS A 128 -6.32 9.69 -12.85
N PHE A 129 -6.95 10.82 -13.15
CA PHE A 129 -6.44 12.12 -12.76
C PHE A 129 -7.18 12.63 -11.54
N LEU A 130 -6.44 13.16 -10.57
CA LEU A 130 -6.93 13.76 -9.34
C LEU A 130 -6.52 15.23 -9.36
N GLU A 131 -7.46 16.09 -9.74
CA GLU A 131 -7.21 17.53 -9.87
C GLU A 131 -6.98 18.18 -8.51
N ASN A 132 -5.98 19.05 -8.41
CA ASN A 132 -5.58 19.77 -7.21
C ASN A 132 -5.18 18.88 -6.00
N GLU A 133 -4.96 17.58 -6.22
CA GLU A 133 -4.50 16.66 -5.19
C GLU A 133 -2.97 16.52 -5.21
N ASP A 134 -2.35 16.53 -4.04
CA ASP A 134 -0.92 16.25 -3.90
C ASP A 134 -0.65 14.74 -4.00
N PHE A 135 0.37 14.36 -4.78
CA PHE A 135 0.66 12.97 -5.09
C PHE A 135 1.22 12.18 -3.90
N VAL A 136 2.05 12.81 -3.05
CA VAL A 136 2.60 12.17 -1.85
C VAL A 136 1.49 11.98 -0.82
N LYS A 137 0.73 13.03 -0.55
CA LYS A 137 -0.42 12.96 0.37
C LYS A 137 -1.45 11.93 -0.10
N THR A 138 -1.71 11.84 -1.39
CA THR A 138 -2.59 10.80 -1.96
C THR A 138 -2.03 9.40 -1.69
N ALA A 139 -0.75 9.18 -1.98
CA ALA A 139 -0.08 7.90 -1.74
C ALA A 139 -0.11 7.51 -0.24
N MET A 140 0.18 8.45 0.66
CA MET A 140 0.18 8.22 2.11
C MET A 140 -1.23 7.92 2.64
N ASN A 141 -2.27 8.60 2.15
CA ASN A 141 -3.65 8.29 2.52
C ASN A 141 -4.05 6.87 2.10
N ASP A 142 -3.62 6.44 0.92
CA ASP A 142 -3.90 5.10 0.41
C ASP A 142 -3.13 4.03 1.22
N LEU A 143 -1.84 4.27 1.50
CA LEU A 143 -1.03 3.42 2.40
C LEU A 143 -1.59 3.37 3.82
N LYS A 144 -2.15 4.45 4.35
CA LYS A 144 -2.79 4.46 5.67
C LYS A 144 -3.93 3.46 5.75
N VAL A 145 -4.77 3.39 4.71
CA VAL A 145 -5.85 2.41 4.62
C VAL A 145 -5.27 1.00 4.58
N LEU A 146 -4.30 0.74 3.69
CA LEU A 146 -3.63 -0.56 3.57
C LEU A 146 -3.06 -1.05 4.91
N MET A 147 -2.31 -0.18 5.58
CA MET A 147 -1.58 -0.50 6.80
C MET A 147 -2.53 -0.70 7.99
N ASN A 148 -3.70 -0.05 8.01
CA ASN A 148 -4.72 -0.28 9.04
C ASN A 148 -5.31 -1.70 9.00
N HIS A 149 -5.30 -2.34 7.84
CA HIS A 149 -5.70 -3.74 7.64
C HIS A 149 -4.52 -4.72 7.71
N GLN A 150 -3.29 -4.22 7.84
CA GLN A 150 -2.09 -5.05 8.00
C GLN A 150 -1.94 -5.51 9.46
N LYS A 151 -2.49 -6.69 9.76
CA LYS A 151 -2.35 -7.38 11.04
C LYS A 151 -1.39 -8.58 11.00
N THR A 152 -1.15 -9.14 9.81
CA THR A 152 -0.26 -10.29 9.63
C THR A 152 1.18 -9.83 9.49
N VAL A 153 2.12 -10.72 9.83
CA VAL A 153 3.55 -10.50 9.64
C VAL A 153 3.84 -10.31 8.15
N LEU A 154 4.45 -9.19 7.78
CA LEU A 154 4.98 -8.98 6.43
C LEU A 154 6.27 -9.77 6.25
N GLU A 155 6.45 -10.40 5.11
CA GLU A 155 7.73 -10.98 4.73
C GLU A 155 8.75 -9.89 4.46
N THR A 156 8.37 -8.83 3.71
CA THR A 156 9.27 -7.73 3.37
C THR A 156 8.58 -6.38 3.37
N PHE A 157 9.23 -5.38 3.94
CA PHE A 157 8.93 -3.97 3.74
C PHE A 157 10.17 -3.29 3.18
N ARG A 158 10.05 -2.66 2.01
CA ARG A 158 11.13 -1.88 1.40
C ARG A 158 10.66 -0.46 1.10
N LEU A 159 11.41 0.53 1.58
CA LEU A 159 11.24 1.93 1.22
C LEU A 159 12.52 2.43 0.56
N ASP A 160 12.48 2.59 -0.75
CA ASP A 160 13.59 3.14 -1.53
C ASP A 160 13.32 4.60 -1.86
N ILE A 161 14.13 5.49 -1.28
CA ILE A 161 14.16 6.91 -1.64
C ILE A 161 15.42 7.11 -2.47
N ASP A 162 15.29 7.06 -3.79
CA ASP A 162 16.45 7.03 -4.69
C ASP A 162 16.31 7.92 -5.94
N TYR A 163 17.46 8.12 -6.60
CA TYR A 163 17.63 8.93 -7.80
C TYR A 163 17.62 8.05 -9.05
N TYR A 164 16.61 7.22 -9.28
CA TYR A 164 16.47 6.61 -10.61
C TYR A 164 15.63 7.51 -11.51
N ASN A 165 16.30 8.18 -12.45
CA ASN A 165 15.64 8.95 -13.50
C ASN A 165 14.95 7.99 -14.49
N ASN A 166 13.67 8.22 -14.78
CA ASN A 166 13.06 7.69 -16.02
C ASN A 166 13.44 8.53 -17.26
N THR A 167 14.06 9.71 -17.07
CA THR A 167 14.48 10.60 -18.16
C THR A 167 15.78 11.34 -17.81
N ALA A 168 16.72 11.38 -18.75
CA ALA A 168 18.07 11.93 -18.55
C ALA A 168 18.13 13.43 -18.19
N ASN A 169 17.01 14.15 -18.18
CA ASN A 169 16.99 15.61 -18.19
C ASN A 169 16.39 16.28 -16.93
N ASP A 170 15.85 15.54 -15.96
CA ASP A 170 15.29 16.09 -14.72
C ASP A 170 16.11 15.62 -13.50
N PHE A 171 17.36 16.07 -13.41
CA PHE A 171 18.17 15.89 -12.19
C PHE A 171 17.70 16.86 -11.10
N ASP A 172 16.53 16.64 -10.53
CA ASP A 172 16.22 17.23 -9.23
C ASP A 172 17.07 16.51 -8.18
N ARG A 173 18.26 17.06 -7.90
CA ARG A 173 19.26 16.42 -7.04
C ARG A 173 18.88 16.48 -5.56
N ASN A 174 17.80 17.15 -5.17
CA ASN A 174 17.43 17.21 -3.76
C ASN A 174 16.19 16.36 -3.46
N MET A 175 16.42 15.13 -3.00
CA MET A 175 15.36 14.24 -2.52
C MET A 175 14.94 14.54 -1.08
N GLU A 176 15.61 15.46 -0.37
CA GLU A 176 15.32 15.74 1.04
C GLU A 176 13.88 16.23 1.27
N PRO A 177 13.30 17.16 0.48
CA PRO A 177 11.94 17.62 0.70
C PRO A 177 10.91 16.48 0.58
N ILE A 178 10.98 15.69 -0.50
CA ILE A 178 10.04 14.59 -0.69
C ILE A 178 10.28 13.45 0.31
N ALA A 179 11.54 13.21 0.70
CA ALA A 179 11.86 12.27 1.77
C ALA A 179 11.19 12.69 3.08
N GLN A 180 11.27 13.97 3.46
CA GLN A 180 10.61 14.51 4.65
C GLN A 180 9.09 14.35 4.58
N GLU A 181 8.47 14.64 3.43
CA GLU A 181 7.02 14.47 3.24
C GLU A 181 6.59 12.99 3.38
N VAL A 182 7.31 12.06 2.73
CA VAL A 182 6.99 10.62 2.81
C VAL A 182 7.21 10.07 4.22
N LEU A 183 8.34 10.40 4.86
CA LEU A 183 8.64 9.94 6.22
C LEU A 183 7.67 10.53 7.24
N GLY A 184 7.27 11.79 7.09
CA GLY A 184 6.19 12.41 7.86
C GLY A 184 4.87 11.65 7.70
N GLY A 185 4.51 11.30 6.47
CA GLY A 185 3.34 10.45 6.19
C GLY A 185 3.40 9.08 6.86
N PHE A 186 4.56 8.42 6.85
CA PHE A 186 4.74 7.17 7.59
C PHE A 186 4.59 7.34 9.10
N LYS A 187 5.13 8.42 9.66
CA LYS A 187 4.97 8.71 11.09
C LYS A 187 3.49 8.83 11.47
N GLU A 188 2.68 9.55 10.67
CA GLU A 188 1.22 9.65 10.87
C GLU A 188 0.48 8.31 10.75
N ILE A 189 1.03 7.33 10.03
CA ILE A 189 0.46 5.98 9.88
C ILE A 189 0.88 5.07 11.03
N LEU A 190 2.14 5.14 11.46
CA LEU A 190 2.75 4.18 12.37
C LEU A 190 2.63 4.58 13.84
N GLU A 191 2.76 5.85 14.16
CA GLU A 191 2.74 6.36 15.55
C GLU A 191 1.41 6.10 16.29
N PRO A 192 0.23 6.24 15.65
CA PRO A 192 -1.05 5.94 16.32
C PRO A 192 -1.33 4.45 16.53
N ARG A 193 -0.49 3.55 16.00
CA ARG A 193 -0.74 2.11 16.09
C ARG A 193 -0.53 1.63 17.52
N ARG A 194 -1.45 0.79 18.00
CA ARG A 194 -1.35 0.15 19.33
C ARG A 194 -0.19 -0.85 19.41
N SER A 195 0.24 -1.38 18.28
CA SER A 195 1.36 -2.33 18.20
C SER A 195 2.31 -1.96 17.05
N PRO A 196 3.62 -2.18 17.24
CA PRO A 196 4.60 -2.09 16.16
C PRO A 196 4.22 -2.95 14.96
N ILE A 197 4.64 -2.53 13.76
CA ILE A 197 4.44 -3.34 12.57
C ILE A 197 5.32 -4.59 12.63
N GLN A 198 4.72 -5.74 12.36
CA GLN A 198 5.44 -7.00 12.35
C GLN A 198 5.89 -7.32 10.93
N LEU A 199 7.20 -7.47 10.75
CA LEU A 199 7.81 -7.83 9.47
C LEU A 199 9.12 -8.56 9.69
N LYS A 200 9.51 -9.43 8.75
CA LYS A 200 10.77 -10.19 8.83
C LYS A 200 11.95 -9.45 8.20
N ASN A 201 11.75 -8.80 7.06
CA ASN A 201 12.83 -8.12 6.32
C ASN A 201 12.51 -6.64 6.16
N PHE A 202 13.25 -5.78 6.87
CA PHE A 202 13.20 -4.33 6.70
C PHE A 202 14.30 -3.88 5.75
N GLN A 203 13.94 -3.12 4.71
CA GLN A 203 14.91 -2.51 3.83
C GLN A 203 14.59 -1.04 3.59
N MET A 204 15.61 -0.18 3.64
CA MET A 204 15.43 1.25 3.42
C MET A 204 16.64 1.84 2.71
N THR A 205 16.39 2.61 1.65
CA THR A 205 17.39 3.50 1.06
C THR A 205 17.20 4.90 1.65
N ILE A 206 18.28 5.48 2.16
CA ILE A 206 18.26 6.77 2.87
C ILE A 206 19.12 7.83 2.20
N VAL A 207 18.65 9.07 2.31
CA VAL A 207 19.40 10.28 1.94
C VAL A 207 20.26 10.73 3.13
N ARG A 208 19.73 10.66 4.36
CA ARG A 208 20.41 11.00 5.62
C ARG A 208 20.26 9.89 6.67
N GLN A 209 21.28 9.69 7.50
CA GLN A 209 21.33 8.60 8.49
C GLN A 209 20.18 8.61 9.51
N ASP A 210 19.71 9.79 9.90
CA ASP A 210 18.63 9.98 10.86
C ASP A 210 17.24 9.59 10.31
N GLN A 211 17.09 9.42 8.99
CA GLN A 211 15.82 9.06 8.37
C GLN A 211 15.33 7.66 8.77
N VAL A 212 16.26 6.72 9.01
CA VAL A 212 15.90 5.36 9.47
C VAL A 212 15.18 5.42 10.82
N ALA A 213 15.59 6.34 11.70
CA ALA A 213 14.99 6.50 13.02
C ALA A 213 13.54 7.00 12.98
N GLN A 214 13.03 7.41 11.82
CA GLN A 214 11.62 7.82 11.66
C GLN A 214 10.68 6.64 11.41
N ILE A 215 11.20 5.45 11.04
CA ILE A 215 10.38 4.27 10.76
C ILE A 215 10.77 3.09 11.66
N LEU A 216 12.07 2.81 11.79
CA LEU A 216 12.57 1.62 12.46
C LEU A 216 12.08 1.44 13.91
N PRO A 217 11.91 2.50 14.73
CA PRO A 217 11.35 2.35 16.09
C PRO A 217 9.92 1.79 16.14
N PHE A 218 9.18 1.86 15.03
CA PHE A 218 7.82 1.34 14.94
C PHE A 218 7.76 -0.12 14.42
N VAL A 219 8.90 -0.78 14.25
CA VAL A 219 9.00 -2.17 13.79
C VAL A 219 9.18 -3.13 14.97
N ASP A 220 8.44 -4.25 14.97
CA ASP A 220 8.53 -5.28 16.01
C ASP A 220 9.86 -6.05 15.91
N SER A 221 10.79 -5.70 16.78
CA SER A 221 12.12 -6.33 16.83
C SER A 221 12.12 -7.83 17.15
N LYS A 222 11.02 -8.39 17.68
CA LYS A 222 10.91 -9.84 17.98
C LYS A 222 10.70 -10.69 16.72
N VAL A 223 10.07 -10.11 15.70
CA VAL A 223 9.75 -10.78 14.44
C VAL A 223 10.77 -10.44 13.35
N LEU A 224 11.44 -9.30 13.49
CA LEU A 224 12.46 -8.81 12.56
C LEU A 224 13.68 -9.74 12.51
N GLN A 225 14.00 -10.19 11.29
CA GLN A 225 15.11 -11.11 11.00
C GLN A 225 16.25 -10.41 10.27
N LYS A 226 15.94 -9.50 9.35
CA LYS A 226 16.94 -8.80 8.53
C LYS A 226 16.67 -7.31 8.45
N ILE A 227 17.73 -6.53 8.56
CA ILE A 227 17.74 -5.08 8.33
C ILE A 227 18.75 -4.77 7.23
N GLY A 228 18.30 -4.13 6.16
CA GLY A 228 19.17 -3.61 5.10
C GLY A 228 19.01 -2.11 4.98
N ILE A 229 20.06 -1.35 5.26
CA ILE A 229 20.08 0.11 5.08
C ILE A 229 21.08 0.45 3.98
N ARG A 230 20.65 1.24 2.99
CA ARG A 230 21.50 1.64 1.86
C ARG A 230 21.58 3.16 1.79
N GLY A 231 22.79 3.70 1.64
CA GLY A 231 22.99 5.12 1.41
C GLY A 231 22.87 5.50 -0.07
N LYS A 232 22.92 6.82 -0.31
CA LYS A 232 22.97 7.44 -1.64
C LYS A 232 24.10 6.84 -2.49
N LYS A 233 23.77 6.01 -3.50
CA LYS A 233 24.73 5.62 -4.55
C LYS A 233 25.19 6.86 -5.30
N GLU A 234 26.37 7.39 -5.00
CA GLU A 234 26.93 8.48 -5.81
C GLU A 234 27.37 8.00 -7.20
N HIS A 235 27.51 6.69 -7.42
CA HIS A 235 27.72 6.10 -8.74
C HIS A 235 27.14 4.67 -8.88
N PRO A 236 26.85 4.17 -10.09
CA PRO A 236 26.42 2.79 -10.33
C PRO A 236 27.45 1.70 -9.95
N MET A 237 28.68 2.10 -9.61
CA MET A 237 29.80 1.20 -9.29
C MET A 237 30.35 1.36 -7.87
N ASP A 238 29.86 2.32 -7.08
CA ASP A 238 30.29 2.44 -5.68
C ASP A 238 29.37 1.60 -4.79
N SER A 239 29.89 0.42 -4.43
CA SER A 239 29.25 -0.47 -3.48
C SER A 239 29.17 0.20 -2.12
N PHE A 240 27.96 0.59 -1.69
CA PHE A 240 27.68 0.67 -0.26
C PHE A 240 27.80 -0.75 0.29
N ARG A 241 28.78 -0.96 1.17
CA ARG A 241 28.78 -2.16 2.02
C ARG A 241 27.54 -2.07 2.90
N ILE A 242 26.63 -3.01 2.65
CA ILE A 242 25.52 -3.31 3.54
C ILE A 242 26.17 -4.05 4.70
N ASP A 243 26.08 -3.52 5.91
CA ASP A 243 26.15 -4.36 7.10
C ASP A 243 24.79 -5.05 7.18
N GLU A 244 24.70 -6.24 6.60
CA GLU A 244 23.51 -7.08 6.71
C GLU A 244 23.53 -7.63 8.14
N LEU A 245 22.78 -7.00 9.03
CA LEU A 245 22.62 -7.48 10.40
C LEU A 245 21.55 -8.56 10.38
N GLU A 246 21.99 -9.81 10.24
CA GLU A 246 21.20 -10.99 10.56
C GLU A 246 21.26 -11.22 12.08
N LYS A 247 20.11 -11.44 12.71
CA LYS A 247 20.02 -11.86 14.11
C LYS A 247 20.25 -13.35 14.28
#